data_AF-A0A0K1E7Y5-F1
#
_entry.id   AF-A0A0K1E7Y5-F1
#
_cell.length_a   1.000
_cell.length_b   1.000
_cell.length_c   1.000
_cell.angle_alpha   90.00
_cell.angle_beta   90.00
_cell.angle_gamma   90.00
#
_symmetry.space_group_name_H-M   'P 1'
#
loop_
_entity.id
_entity.type
_entity.pdbx_description
1 polymer ?
#
loop_
_entity_poly.entity_id
_entity_poly.type
_entity_poly.pdbx_seq_one_letter_code
_entity_poly.pdbx_strand_id
1 'polypeptide(L)'
;MIAPDDVPKTDGGDKTRAALERFALEAAADAAAFDEGYHALNAVFGPRGEIERAEVLHRWSSGPRFPPEAWPARIQSSYHMVLARDRTQQGALAGVRDCFVTLDLAARRCVALLSHTLVLPPYRRSGLAALLRAAPVGLCRQALTAAGLDPSTSEIILFAEMEPAVAEEPDTIIRLLAYGRAGFSVIPPALFPYVQPDFRDLVTLGVPPAPIPLLAVIRQVGEETRRTIPRARAEGCLRQIHAIHACDNRPEDIQAFQDHTARALSRASGKEIPLLPLPVGTDALAALGPLVRSEVLARYPERWRRVELEDPADERAAIAAAWPRLT
;
A
#
# COMPACT_ATOMS: atom_id res chain seq x y z
N MET A 1 -1.96 -9.91 17.12
CA MET A 1 -2.34 -9.05 15.98
C MET A 1 -2.63 -9.85 14.72
N ILE A 2 -1.77 -10.80 14.34
CA ILE A 2 -1.98 -11.65 13.14
C ILE A 2 -2.29 -13.10 13.51
N ALA A 3 -3.08 -13.77 12.68
CA ALA A 3 -3.26 -15.22 12.67
C ALA A 3 -2.35 -15.85 11.60
N PRO A 4 -1.97 -17.14 11.72
CA PRO A 4 -1.12 -17.80 10.72
C PRO A 4 -1.67 -17.72 9.28
N ASP A 5 -3.00 -17.82 9.12
CA ASP A 5 -3.66 -17.77 7.81
C ASP A 5 -3.70 -16.35 7.19
N ASP A 6 -3.28 -15.32 7.93
CA ASP A 6 -3.16 -13.96 7.39
C ASP A 6 -1.95 -13.81 6.46
N VAL A 7 -0.98 -14.72 6.55
CA VAL A 7 0.17 -14.76 5.64
C VAL A 7 -0.10 -15.80 4.57
N PRO A 8 -0.15 -15.43 3.28
CA PRO A 8 -0.34 -16.39 2.21
C PRO A 8 0.74 -17.46 2.23
N LYS A 9 0.37 -18.70 1.91
CA LYS A 9 1.31 -19.85 1.89
C LYS A 9 2.49 -19.63 0.94
N THR A 10 2.30 -18.80 -0.09
CA THR A 10 3.32 -18.39 -1.06
C THR A 10 4.34 -17.40 -0.49
N ASP A 11 4.08 -16.78 0.67
CA ASP A 11 4.98 -15.83 1.33
C ASP A 11 5.73 -16.49 2.50
N GLY A 12 6.90 -17.07 2.20
CA GLY A 12 7.92 -17.44 3.20
C GLY A 12 7.81 -18.83 3.81
N GLY A 13 6.72 -19.58 3.63
CA GLY A 13 6.61 -21.00 4.03
C GLY A 13 7.05 -21.25 5.49
N ASP A 14 7.99 -22.17 5.69
CA ASP A 14 8.51 -22.53 7.02
C ASP A 14 9.18 -21.36 7.76
N LYS A 15 9.77 -20.40 7.04
CA LYS A 15 10.37 -19.20 7.66
C LYS A 15 9.31 -18.32 8.31
N THR A 16 8.13 -18.23 7.70
CA THR A 16 7.01 -17.47 8.26
C THR A 16 6.51 -18.10 9.55
N ARG A 17 6.46 -19.44 9.62
CA ARG A 17 6.10 -20.15 10.86
C ARG A 17 7.09 -19.89 11.98
N ALA A 18 8.39 -20.04 11.70
CA ALA A 18 9.44 -19.70 12.66
C ALA A 18 9.37 -18.23 13.08
N ALA A 19 9.04 -17.31 12.16
CA ALA A 19 8.86 -15.91 12.46
C ALA A 19 7.66 -15.66 13.40
N LEU A 20 6.53 -16.36 13.21
CA LEU A 20 5.34 -16.25 14.09
C LEU A 20 5.66 -16.67 15.53
N GLU A 21 6.52 -17.67 15.71
CA GLU A 21 6.96 -18.13 17.02
C GLU A 21 7.96 -17.14 17.66
N ARG A 22 8.87 -16.58 16.85
CA ARG A 22 9.95 -15.70 17.33
C ARG A 22 9.50 -14.27 17.60
N PHE A 23 8.65 -13.69 16.75
CA PHE A 23 8.33 -12.28 16.80
C PHE A 23 6.94 -12.01 17.37
N ALA A 24 6.82 -10.99 18.20
CA ALA A 24 5.54 -10.41 18.57
C ALA A 24 5.28 -9.17 17.71
N LEU A 25 4.05 -8.98 17.24
CA LEU A 25 3.62 -7.75 16.56
C LEU A 25 2.59 -7.04 17.43
N GLU A 26 2.87 -5.77 17.71
CA GLU A 26 2.07 -4.91 18.58
C GLU A 26 1.88 -3.53 17.93
N ALA A 27 0.70 -2.94 18.10
CA ALA A 27 0.49 -1.55 17.73
C ALA A 27 1.09 -0.68 18.83
N ALA A 28 1.72 0.44 18.47
CA ALA A 28 2.21 1.41 19.44
C ALA A 28 1.03 1.90 20.30
N ALA A 29 1.10 1.64 21.60
CA ALA A 29 0.04 1.95 22.55
C ALA A 29 0.22 3.32 23.23
N ASP A 30 1.43 3.86 23.17
CA ASP A 30 1.82 5.12 23.80
C ASP A 30 2.84 5.89 22.95
N ALA A 31 3.18 7.10 23.40
CA ALA A 31 4.12 7.97 22.71
C ALA A 31 5.54 7.37 22.62
N ALA A 32 6.00 6.65 23.65
CA ALA A 32 7.36 6.10 23.66
C ALA A 32 7.51 4.98 22.61
N ALA A 33 6.53 4.08 22.54
CA ALA A 33 6.48 3.05 21.50
C ALA A 33 6.35 3.67 20.10
N PHE A 34 5.56 4.72 19.97
CA PHE A 34 5.42 5.45 18.72
C PHE A 34 6.75 6.09 18.28
N ASP A 35 7.42 6.80 19.17
CA ASP A 35 8.69 7.49 18.94
C ASP A 35 9.79 6.50 18.53
N GLU A 36 9.86 5.35 19.19
CA GLU A 36 10.79 4.29 18.82
C GLU A 36 10.56 3.80 17.37
N GLY A 37 9.31 3.56 17.00
CA GLY A 37 8.93 3.19 15.64
C GLY A 37 9.26 4.28 14.62
N TYR A 38 8.90 5.52 14.94
CA TYR A 38 9.17 6.68 14.10
C TYR A 38 10.67 6.88 13.86
N HIS A 39 11.48 6.84 14.91
CA HIS A 39 12.93 7.02 14.78
C HIS A 39 13.56 5.93 13.91
N ALA A 40 13.12 4.68 14.05
CA ALA A 40 13.60 3.58 13.22
C ALA A 40 13.24 3.78 11.73
N LEU A 41 12.00 4.17 11.43
CA LEU A 41 11.59 4.48 10.05
C LEU A 41 12.31 5.72 9.51
N ASN A 42 12.37 6.80 10.28
CA ASN A 42 12.98 8.06 9.88
C ASN A 42 14.47 7.92 9.57
N ALA A 43 15.20 7.05 10.29
CA ALA A 43 16.60 6.77 9.98
C ALA A 43 16.82 6.21 8.56
N VAL A 44 15.81 5.59 7.96
CA VAL A 44 15.89 4.98 6.62
C VAL A 44 15.18 5.83 5.56
N PHE A 45 13.96 6.25 5.84
CA PHE A 45 13.07 6.93 4.89
C PHE A 45 13.21 8.47 4.94
N GLY A 46 13.66 9.02 6.08
CA GLY A 46 13.83 10.46 6.28
C GLY A 46 14.82 11.11 5.30
N PRO A 47 16.05 10.57 5.13
CA PRO A 47 17.02 11.11 4.17
C PRO A 47 16.55 11.12 2.71
N ARG A 48 15.52 10.33 2.38
CA ARG A 48 14.92 10.23 1.03
C ARG A 48 13.70 11.13 0.87
N GLY A 49 13.24 11.77 1.95
CA GLY A 49 11.98 12.50 1.97
C GLY A 49 10.75 11.60 1.81
N GLU A 50 10.87 10.31 2.15
CA GLU A 50 9.80 9.33 1.97
C GLU A 50 8.87 9.22 3.19
N ILE A 51 9.25 9.76 4.35
CA ILE A 51 8.44 9.77 5.57
C ILE A 51 8.11 11.20 6.01
N GLU A 52 6.91 11.35 6.56
CA GLU A 52 6.45 12.64 7.09
C GLU A 52 7.12 13.05 8.40
N ARG A 53 6.98 14.33 8.74
CA ARG A 53 7.52 14.89 9.98
C ARG A 53 6.85 14.28 11.22
N ALA A 54 7.61 14.12 12.31
CA ALA A 54 7.14 13.51 13.54
C ALA A 54 5.83 14.10 14.05
N GLU A 55 5.74 15.44 14.08
CA GLU A 55 4.56 16.17 14.57
C GLU A 55 3.30 15.92 13.74
N VAL A 56 3.46 15.61 12.45
CA VAL A 56 2.35 15.25 11.55
C VAL A 56 1.87 13.85 11.87
N LEU A 57 2.78 12.89 12.00
CA LEU A 57 2.44 11.49 12.28
C LEU A 57 1.83 11.33 13.69
N HIS A 58 2.33 12.05 14.70
CA HIS A 58 1.72 12.08 16.03
C HIS A 58 0.28 12.60 16.02
N ARG A 59 0.03 13.66 15.24
CA ARG A 59 -1.33 14.18 15.06
C ARG A 59 -2.22 13.16 14.36
N TRP A 60 -1.69 12.39 13.42
CA TRP A 60 -2.45 11.33 12.76
C TRP A 60 -2.73 10.14 13.68
N SER A 61 -1.83 9.83 14.61
CA SER A 61 -1.97 8.72 15.56
C SER A 61 -2.83 9.05 16.79
N SER A 62 -3.18 10.31 17.01
CA SER A 62 -3.90 10.74 18.23
C SER A 62 -5.38 10.35 18.25
N GLY A 63 -5.94 9.85 17.15
CA GLY A 63 -7.34 9.42 17.09
C GLY A 63 -7.87 9.19 15.68
N PRO A 64 -9.17 8.86 15.56
CA PRO A 64 -9.83 8.72 14.27
C PRO A 64 -9.88 10.07 13.54
N ARG A 65 -9.75 10.02 12.23
CA ARG A 65 -9.79 11.16 11.32
C ARG A 65 -10.92 10.98 10.32
N PHE A 66 -11.56 12.08 9.98
CA PHE A 66 -12.68 12.13 9.06
C PHE A 66 -12.37 13.11 7.93
N PRO A 67 -12.68 12.75 6.67
CA PRO A 67 -12.59 13.71 5.58
C PRO A 67 -13.61 14.85 5.80
N PRO A 68 -13.52 15.95 5.03
CA PRO A 68 -14.48 17.05 5.09
C PRO A 68 -15.94 16.58 4.99
N GLU A 69 -16.88 17.31 5.60
CA GLU A 69 -18.31 16.93 5.62
C GLU A 69 -18.92 16.71 4.23
N ALA A 70 -18.42 17.43 3.22
CA ALA A 70 -18.83 17.28 1.83
C ALA A 70 -18.36 15.96 1.16
N TRP A 71 -17.58 15.12 1.85
CA TRP A 71 -17.11 13.85 1.32
C TRP A 71 -18.30 12.89 1.07
N PRO A 72 -18.35 12.20 -0.08
CA PRO A 72 -19.54 11.45 -0.52
C PRO A 72 -19.86 10.20 0.30
N ALA A 73 -19.03 9.82 1.27
CA ALA A 73 -19.23 8.66 2.12
C ALA A 73 -18.75 8.94 3.55
N ARG A 74 -19.38 8.31 4.54
CA ARG A 74 -18.90 8.35 5.93
C ARG A 74 -17.74 7.38 6.10
N ILE A 75 -16.54 7.89 5.84
CA ILE A 75 -15.29 7.14 5.99
C ILE A 75 -14.57 7.63 7.25
N GLN A 76 -14.24 6.69 8.13
CA GLN A 76 -13.32 6.93 9.24
C GLN A 76 -11.94 6.40 8.84
N SER A 77 -10.87 7.13 9.18
CA SER A 77 -9.50 6.67 9.02
C SER A 77 -8.73 6.74 10.34
N SER A 78 -7.72 5.91 10.51
CA SER A 78 -6.85 5.89 11.70
C SER A 78 -5.44 5.49 11.29
N TYR A 79 -4.43 6.19 11.79
CA TYR A 79 -3.03 5.86 11.56
C TYR A 79 -2.52 4.90 12.63
N HIS A 80 -1.71 3.92 12.23
CA HIS A 80 -1.16 2.90 13.12
C HIS A 80 0.34 2.74 12.88
N MET A 81 1.09 2.70 13.97
CA MET A 81 2.49 2.25 14.01
C MET A 81 2.50 0.84 14.60
N VAL A 82 3.07 -0.13 13.90
CA VAL A 82 3.22 -1.52 14.34
C VAL A 82 4.70 -1.82 14.55
N LEU A 83 5.02 -2.29 15.74
CA LEU A 83 6.35 -2.72 16.14
C LEU A 83 6.43 -4.23 16.13
N ALA A 84 7.52 -4.77 15.58
CA ALA A 84 7.88 -6.16 15.71
C ALA A 84 8.98 -6.33 16.76
N ARG A 85 8.72 -7.16 17.76
CA ARG A 85 9.61 -7.41 18.91
C ARG A 85 10.14 -8.84 18.86
N ASP A 86 11.44 -9.02 19.03
CA ASP A 86 12.05 -10.34 19.14
C ASP A 86 11.88 -10.91 20.56
N ARG A 87 11.07 -11.96 20.70
CA ARG A 87 10.81 -12.65 21.97
C ARG A 87 12.08 -13.30 22.54
N THR A 88 13.02 -13.69 21.68
CA THR A 88 14.27 -14.35 22.06
C THR A 88 15.35 -13.37 22.51
N GLN A 89 15.15 -12.07 22.31
CA GLN A 89 16.10 -11.01 22.63
C GLN A 89 15.44 -9.96 23.53
N GLN A 90 14.74 -10.40 24.58
CA GLN A 90 14.13 -9.53 25.60
C GLN A 90 13.23 -8.41 25.03
N GLY A 91 12.57 -8.65 23.89
CA GLY A 91 11.71 -7.64 23.26
C GLY A 91 12.47 -6.58 22.46
N ALA A 92 13.70 -6.85 22.02
CA ALA A 92 14.41 -5.96 21.11
C ALA A 92 13.58 -5.67 19.85
N LEU A 93 13.61 -4.42 19.38
CA LEU A 93 12.95 -4.03 18.13
C LEU A 93 13.59 -4.77 16.95
N ALA A 94 12.76 -5.43 16.16
CA ALA A 94 13.16 -6.22 15.00
C ALA A 94 12.69 -5.62 13.67
N GLY A 95 11.61 -4.84 13.70
CA GLY A 95 11.06 -4.19 12.52
C GLY A 95 9.88 -3.30 12.86
N VAL A 96 9.47 -2.49 11.89
CA VAL A 96 8.41 -1.49 12.02
C VAL A 96 7.57 -1.46 10.73
N ARG A 97 6.28 -1.23 10.87
CA ARG A 97 5.32 -0.98 9.79
C ARG A 97 4.44 0.18 10.22
N ASP A 98 4.22 1.16 9.36
CA ASP A 98 3.09 2.07 9.48
C ASP A 98 2.06 1.81 8.37
N CYS A 99 0.83 2.18 8.68
CA CYS A 99 -0.30 2.13 7.76
C CYS A 99 -1.44 3.02 8.26
N PHE A 100 -2.36 3.32 7.35
CA PHE A 100 -3.70 3.77 7.72
C PHE A 100 -4.69 2.63 7.60
N VAL A 101 -5.68 2.61 8.48
CA VAL A 101 -6.87 1.77 8.38
C VAL A 101 -8.08 2.68 8.17
N THR A 102 -8.85 2.41 7.12
CA THR A 102 -10.09 3.11 6.80
C THR A 102 -11.29 2.20 6.93
N LEU A 103 -12.42 2.74 7.36
CA LEU A 103 -13.67 2.02 7.54
C LEU A 103 -14.81 2.75 6.82
N ASP A 104 -15.50 2.02 5.93
CA ASP A 104 -16.78 2.40 5.35
C ASP A 104 -17.86 1.44 5.90
N LEU A 105 -18.71 1.98 6.79
CA LEU A 105 -19.75 1.20 7.45
C LEU A 105 -20.84 0.74 6.48
N ALA A 106 -21.20 1.58 5.51
CA ALA A 106 -22.26 1.27 4.55
C ALA A 106 -21.83 0.15 3.61
N ALA A 107 -20.56 0.16 3.19
CA ALA A 107 -19.98 -0.89 2.37
C ALA A 107 -19.54 -2.13 3.16
N ARG A 108 -19.56 -2.08 4.51
CA ARG A 108 -18.94 -3.08 5.40
C ARG A 108 -17.51 -3.41 4.96
N ARG A 109 -16.74 -2.37 4.65
CA ARG A 109 -15.39 -2.50 4.07
C ARG A 109 -14.35 -1.80 4.92
N CYS A 110 -13.26 -2.50 5.17
CA CYS A 110 -12.05 -1.98 5.76
C CYS A 110 -10.91 -2.01 4.73
N VAL A 111 -10.28 -0.86 4.46
CA VAL A 111 -9.13 -0.77 3.57
C VAL A 111 -7.92 -0.27 4.35
N ALA A 112 -6.82 -1.01 4.34
CA ALA A 112 -5.56 -0.57 4.91
C ALA A 112 -4.64 0.00 3.81
N LEU A 113 -4.29 1.28 3.92
CA LEU A 113 -3.24 1.90 3.10
C LEU A 113 -1.88 1.55 3.69
N LEU A 114 -1.08 0.86 2.89
CA LEU A 114 0.24 0.38 3.23
C LEU A 114 1.29 1.47 2.95
N SER A 115 1.81 2.11 3.99
CA SER A 115 2.87 3.13 3.92
C SER A 115 4.27 2.50 3.88
N HIS A 116 4.99 2.46 5.00
CA HIS A 116 6.35 1.96 5.12
C HIS A 116 6.42 0.56 5.73
N THR A 117 7.53 -0.13 5.46
CA THR A 117 7.89 -1.38 6.15
C THR A 117 9.40 -1.45 6.28
N LEU A 118 9.87 -1.69 7.49
CA LEU A 118 11.27 -1.84 7.81
C LEU A 118 11.50 -3.14 8.57
N VAL A 119 12.42 -3.96 8.07
CA VAL A 119 13.05 -5.02 8.85
C VAL A 119 14.47 -4.60 9.15
N LEU A 120 14.79 -4.50 10.44
CA LEU A 120 16.12 -4.06 10.87
C LEU A 120 17.19 -5.06 10.40
N PRO A 121 18.41 -4.60 10.07
CA PRO A 121 19.42 -5.43 9.40
C PRO A 121 19.68 -6.80 10.05
N PRO A 122 19.79 -6.94 11.39
CA PRO A 122 20.02 -8.23 12.04
C PRO A 122 18.88 -9.26 11.85
N TYR A 123 17.68 -8.80 11.50
CA TYR A 123 16.48 -9.62 11.39
C TYR A 123 16.05 -9.87 9.94
N ARG A 124 16.83 -9.40 8.96
CA ARG A 124 16.53 -9.65 7.54
C ARG A 124 16.57 -11.15 7.24
N ARG A 125 15.80 -11.58 6.24
CA ARG A 125 15.66 -12.98 5.80
C ARG A 125 15.13 -13.96 6.87
N SER A 126 14.59 -13.45 7.98
CA SER A 126 13.99 -14.24 9.07
C SER A 126 12.54 -14.67 8.82
N GLY A 127 11.88 -14.15 7.78
CA GLY A 127 10.43 -14.27 7.58
C GLY A 127 9.62 -13.09 8.14
N LEU A 128 10.23 -12.21 8.94
CA LEU A 128 9.52 -11.07 9.57
C LEU A 128 8.81 -10.13 8.59
N ALA A 129 9.37 -9.91 7.40
CA ALA A 129 8.76 -9.04 6.38
C ALA A 129 7.36 -9.52 5.96
N ALA A 130 7.12 -10.84 5.93
CA ALA A 130 5.82 -11.41 5.61
C ALA A 130 4.80 -11.09 6.71
N LEU A 131 5.22 -11.16 7.98
CA LEU A 131 4.36 -10.80 9.12
C LEU A 131 4.00 -9.32 9.10
N LEU A 132 4.96 -8.43 8.84
CA LEU A 132 4.72 -6.99 8.76
C LEU A 132 3.77 -6.62 7.62
N ARG A 133 3.83 -7.32 6.47
CA ARG A 133 2.85 -7.15 5.38
C ARG A 133 1.44 -7.61 5.76
N ALA A 134 1.32 -8.64 6.59
CA ALA A 134 0.04 -9.17 7.05
C ALA A 134 -0.52 -8.43 8.27
N ALA A 135 0.31 -7.73 9.05
CA ALA A 135 -0.09 -7.03 10.28
C ALA A 135 -1.35 -6.14 10.14
N PRO A 136 -1.50 -5.36 9.05
CA PRO A 136 -2.67 -4.50 8.87
C PRO A 136 -4.01 -5.27 8.77
N VAL A 137 -4.00 -6.56 8.44
CA VAL A 137 -5.22 -7.40 8.48
C VAL A 137 -5.79 -7.44 9.90
N GLY A 138 -4.93 -7.60 10.91
CA GLY A 138 -5.32 -7.58 12.32
C GLY A 138 -5.95 -6.27 12.74
N LEU A 139 -5.37 -5.15 12.32
CA LEU A 139 -5.89 -3.81 12.58
C LEU A 139 -7.26 -3.59 11.91
N CYS A 140 -7.42 -4.04 10.67
CA CYS A 140 -8.71 -4.01 9.98
C CYS A 140 -9.79 -4.80 10.72
N ARG A 141 -9.48 -6.02 11.20
CA ARG A 141 -10.42 -6.83 11.98
C ARG A 141 -10.81 -6.13 13.28
N GLN A 142 -9.85 -5.54 13.99
CA GLN A 142 -10.12 -4.77 15.21
C GLN A 142 -11.04 -3.58 14.92
N ALA A 143 -10.80 -2.82 13.85
CA ALA A 143 -11.65 -1.70 13.45
C ALA A 143 -13.08 -2.14 13.10
N LEU A 144 -13.23 -3.25 12.37
CA LEU A 144 -14.53 -3.84 12.04
C LEU A 144 -15.30 -4.29 13.30
N THR A 145 -14.64 -5.05 14.19
CA THR A 145 -15.24 -5.50 15.45
C THR A 145 -15.64 -4.33 16.34
N ALA A 146 -14.80 -3.31 16.46
CA ALA A 146 -15.10 -2.11 17.26
C ALA A 146 -16.32 -1.34 16.73
N ALA A 147 -16.61 -1.45 15.43
CA ALA A 147 -17.79 -0.89 14.79
C ALA A 147 -19.02 -1.81 14.83
N GLY A 148 -18.96 -2.96 15.52
CA GLY A 148 -20.05 -3.94 15.58
C GLY A 148 -20.24 -4.74 14.30
N LEU A 149 -19.24 -4.76 13.40
CA LEU A 149 -19.23 -5.56 12.18
C LEU A 149 -18.47 -6.86 12.41
N ASP A 150 -18.98 -7.95 11.85
CA ASP A 150 -18.28 -9.24 11.85
C ASP A 150 -17.18 -9.22 10.77
N PRO A 151 -15.89 -9.37 11.15
CA PRO A 151 -14.80 -9.36 10.20
C PRO A 151 -14.78 -10.54 9.22
N SER A 152 -15.48 -11.64 9.51
CA SER A 152 -15.55 -12.81 8.62
C SER A 152 -16.48 -12.62 7.42
N THR A 153 -17.41 -11.66 7.52
CA THR A 153 -18.38 -11.31 6.48
C THR A 153 -18.20 -9.90 5.92
N SER A 154 -17.14 -9.20 6.36
CA SER A 154 -16.80 -7.84 5.93
C SER A 154 -15.61 -7.86 4.98
N GLU A 155 -15.54 -6.90 4.07
CA GLU A 155 -14.44 -6.84 3.10
C GLU A 155 -13.18 -6.26 3.77
N ILE A 156 -12.05 -6.97 3.69
CA ILE A 156 -10.73 -6.46 4.09
C ILE A 156 -9.84 -6.40 2.86
N ILE A 157 -9.33 -5.21 2.56
CA ILE A 157 -8.44 -4.98 1.42
C ILE A 157 -7.17 -4.31 1.92
N LEU A 158 -6.02 -4.84 1.54
CA LEU A 158 -4.75 -4.13 1.70
C LEU A 158 -4.44 -3.41 0.40
N PHE A 159 -4.14 -2.13 0.47
CA PHE A 159 -3.85 -1.27 -0.66
C PHE A 159 -2.43 -0.73 -0.52
N ALA A 160 -1.57 -1.03 -1.48
CA ALA A 160 -0.21 -0.54 -1.57
C ALA A 160 -0.08 0.36 -2.79
N GLU A 161 0.48 1.54 -2.58
CA GLU A 161 0.91 2.43 -3.63
C GLU A 161 2.34 2.03 -4.02
N MET A 162 2.54 1.56 -5.24
CA MET A 162 3.84 1.07 -5.69
C MET A 162 4.28 1.75 -6.97
N GLU A 163 5.56 2.05 -7.07
CA GLU A 163 6.19 2.57 -8.26
C GLU A 163 6.14 1.53 -9.39
N PRO A 164 6.10 1.97 -10.65
CA PRO A 164 6.28 1.08 -11.79
C PRO A 164 7.62 0.32 -11.73
N ALA A 165 7.72 -0.78 -12.46
CA ALA A 165 8.97 -1.51 -12.59
C ALA A 165 9.98 -0.71 -13.42
N VAL A 166 11.16 -0.49 -12.85
CA VAL A 166 12.29 0.23 -13.46
C VAL A 166 13.58 -0.57 -13.24
N ALA A 167 14.36 -0.80 -14.30
CA ALA A 167 15.54 -1.66 -14.23
C ALA A 167 16.67 -1.02 -13.40
N GLU A 168 16.81 0.29 -13.49
CA GLU A 168 17.80 1.12 -12.80
C GLU A 168 17.48 1.29 -11.31
N GLU A 169 16.24 1.01 -10.92
CA GLU A 169 15.74 1.09 -9.55
C GLU A 169 15.26 -0.31 -9.09
N PRO A 170 16.20 -1.23 -8.79
CA PRO A 170 15.89 -2.63 -8.51
C PRO A 170 14.92 -2.84 -7.34
N ASP A 171 14.87 -1.89 -6.41
CA ASP A 171 13.96 -1.91 -5.26
C ASP A 171 12.47 -1.86 -5.68
N THR A 172 12.13 -1.27 -6.82
CA THR A 172 10.75 -1.29 -7.37
C THR A 172 10.33 -2.72 -7.71
N ILE A 173 11.19 -3.46 -8.43
CA ILE A 173 10.95 -4.83 -8.86
C ILE A 173 10.95 -5.80 -7.67
N ILE A 174 11.90 -5.65 -6.75
CA ILE A 174 12.00 -6.48 -5.54
C ILE A 174 10.74 -6.33 -4.68
N ARG A 175 10.20 -5.11 -4.55
CA ARG A 175 8.93 -4.86 -3.85
C ARG A 175 7.77 -5.56 -4.56
N LEU A 176 7.63 -5.40 -5.89
CA LEU A 176 6.56 -6.07 -6.65
C LEU A 176 6.62 -7.60 -6.52
N LEU A 177 7.81 -8.21 -6.55
CA LEU A 177 8.01 -9.64 -6.27
C LEU A 177 7.57 -10.03 -4.85
N ALA A 178 7.90 -9.21 -3.85
CA ALA A 178 7.51 -9.46 -2.46
C ALA A 178 5.99 -9.39 -2.27
N TYR A 179 5.33 -8.39 -2.87
CA TYR A 179 3.87 -8.25 -2.85
C TYR A 179 3.18 -9.37 -3.64
N GLY A 180 3.74 -9.80 -4.77
CA GLY A 180 3.23 -10.95 -5.53
C GLY A 180 3.23 -12.24 -4.70
N ARG A 181 4.35 -12.54 -4.01
CA ARG A 181 4.40 -13.67 -3.06
C ARG A 181 3.39 -13.54 -1.93
N ALA A 182 3.09 -12.31 -1.51
CA ALA A 182 2.10 -11.99 -0.49
C ALA A 182 0.65 -11.92 -1.01
N GLY A 183 0.36 -12.47 -2.20
CA GLY A 183 -1.01 -12.60 -2.71
C GLY A 183 -1.61 -11.30 -3.25
N PHE A 184 -0.79 -10.28 -3.52
CA PHE A 184 -1.27 -9.04 -4.13
C PHE A 184 -1.36 -9.17 -5.66
N SER A 185 -2.21 -8.34 -6.24
CA SER A 185 -2.38 -8.15 -7.67
C SER A 185 -2.55 -6.66 -7.97
N VAL A 186 -2.38 -6.26 -9.23
CA VAL A 186 -2.51 -4.85 -9.64
C VAL A 186 -3.85 -4.62 -10.30
N ILE A 187 -4.54 -3.54 -9.94
CA ILE A 187 -5.65 -3.05 -10.75
C ILE A 187 -5.04 -2.41 -12.02
N PRO A 188 -5.39 -2.85 -13.24
CA PRO A 188 -4.71 -2.42 -14.46
C PRO A 188 -4.62 -0.89 -14.55
N PRO A 189 -3.42 -0.29 -14.71
CA PRO A 189 -3.26 1.17 -14.78
C PRO A 189 -4.06 1.82 -15.91
N ALA A 190 -4.33 1.08 -16.99
CA ALA A 190 -5.16 1.54 -18.08
C ALA A 190 -6.65 1.74 -17.69
N LEU A 191 -7.13 1.02 -16.68
CA LEU A 191 -8.49 1.11 -16.15
C LEU A 191 -8.54 1.91 -14.84
N PHE A 192 -7.47 1.89 -14.06
CA PHE A 192 -7.37 2.53 -12.76
C PHE A 192 -6.03 3.29 -12.65
N PRO A 193 -5.90 4.43 -13.35
CA PRO A 193 -4.70 5.27 -13.27
C PRO A 193 -4.71 6.00 -11.92
N TYR A 194 -4.16 5.34 -10.90
CA TYR A 194 -4.09 5.84 -9.55
C TYR A 194 -2.97 6.86 -9.38
N VAL A 195 -3.24 7.90 -8.58
CA VAL A 195 -2.21 8.84 -8.16
C VAL A 195 -2.25 9.04 -6.65
N GLN A 196 -1.06 9.15 -6.07
CA GLN A 196 -0.89 9.71 -4.73
C GLN A 196 -1.01 11.23 -4.82
N PRO A 197 -1.80 11.87 -3.94
CA PRO A 197 -1.87 13.33 -3.86
C PRO A 197 -0.54 13.98 -3.49
N ASP A 198 -0.42 15.27 -3.78
CA ASP A 198 0.76 16.07 -3.46
C ASP A 198 0.68 16.59 -2.02
N PHE A 199 1.52 16.07 -1.12
CA PHE A 199 1.46 16.41 0.31
C PHE A 199 2.08 17.75 0.69
N ARG A 200 2.63 18.49 -0.28
CA ARG A 200 3.17 19.82 0.00
C ARG A 200 2.03 20.79 0.35
N ASP A 201 2.35 21.82 1.14
CA ASP A 201 1.41 22.90 1.41
C ASP A 201 1.25 23.78 0.16
N LEU A 202 0.39 23.36 -0.76
CA LEU A 202 0.15 24.03 -2.04
C LEU A 202 -0.47 25.41 -1.88
N VAL A 203 -1.20 25.65 -0.78
CA VAL A 203 -1.79 26.96 -0.47
C VAL A 203 -0.67 27.94 -0.16
N THR A 204 0.26 27.57 0.73
CA THR A 204 1.42 28.39 1.07
C THR A 204 2.37 28.54 -0.13
N LEU A 205 2.56 27.49 -0.93
CA LEU A 205 3.46 27.52 -2.08
C LEU A 205 2.88 28.27 -3.30
N GLY A 206 1.56 28.37 -3.43
CA GLY A 206 0.90 29.00 -4.58
C GLY A 206 1.16 28.28 -5.91
N VAL A 207 1.43 26.97 -5.88
CA VAL A 207 1.77 26.15 -7.05
C VAL A 207 0.66 25.13 -7.37
N PRO A 208 0.54 24.66 -8.63
CA PRO A 208 -0.37 23.57 -8.96
C PRO A 208 0.04 22.27 -8.28
N PRO A 209 -0.91 21.35 -8.04
CA PRO A 209 -0.60 20.04 -7.50
C PRO A 209 0.25 19.23 -8.49
N ALA A 210 1.21 18.50 -7.96
CA ALA A 210 2.02 17.56 -8.71
C ALA A 210 1.84 16.16 -8.10
N PRO A 211 0.74 15.45 -8.42
CA PRO A 211 0.51 14.12 -7.88
C PRO A 211 1.55 13.12 -8.41
N ILE A 212 1.70 11.99 -7.72
CA ILE A 212 2.64 10.93 -8.09
C ILE A 212 1.86 9.76 -8.71
N PRO A 213 2.05 9.46 -10.00
CA PRO A 213 1.47 8.26 -10.62
C PRO A 213 2.03 6.98 -10.01
N LEU A 214 1.16 6.12 -9.50
CA LEU A 214 1.55 4.87 -8.85
C LEU A 214 0.62 3.73 -9.30
N LEU A 215 1.08 2.50 -9.10
CA LEU A 215 0.30 1.28 -9.25
C LEU A 215 -0.61 1.10 -8.03
N ALA A 216 -1.89 0.83 -8.29
CA ALA A 216 -2.82 0.37 -7.26
C ALA A 216 -2.65 -1.14 -7.04
N VAL A 217 -1.77 -1.51 -6.11
CA VAL A 217 -1.45 -2.90 -5.77
C VAL A 217 -2.32 -3.33 -4.59
N ILE A 218 -3.19 -4.32 -4.81
CA ILE A 218 -4.19 -4.72 -3.82
C ILE A 218 -4.08 -6.18 -3.42
N ARG A 219 -4.45 -6.48 -2.18
CA ARG A 219 -4.75 -7.83 -1.71
C ARG A 219 -6.19 -7.87 -1.22
N GLN A 220 -6.99 -8.72 -1.84
CA GLN A 220 -8.36 -9.03 -1.40
C GLN A 220 -8.25 -10.16 -0.36
N VAL A 221 -8.28 -9.82 0.93
CA VAL A 221 -8.00 -10.80 2.00
C VAL A 221 -9.09 -11.86 2.02
N GLY A 222 -8.69 -13.14 1.93
CA GLY A 222 -9.60 -14.28 1.81
C GLY A 222 -10.09 -14.55 0.37
N GLU A 223 -9.77 -13.67 -0.58
CA GLU A 223 -10.08 -13.81 -2.01
C GLU A 223 -8.80 -13.69 -2.87
N GLU A 224 -7.62 -14.03 -2.36
CA GLU A 224 -6.34 -13.79 -3.04
C GLU A 224 -6.19 -14.52 -4.39
N THR A 225 -6.95 -15.60 -4.60
CA THR A 225 -6.97 -16.34 -5.88
C THR A 225 -7.90 -15.70 -6.93
N ARG A 226 -8.77 -14.77 -6.51
CA ARG A 226 -9.71 -14.10 -7.40
C ARG A 226 -8.94 -13.19 -8.36
N ARG A 227 -9.15 -13.39 -9.67
CA ARG A 227 -8.49 -12.65 -10.75
C ARG A 227 -9.25 -11.40 -11.20
N THR A 228 -10.27 -11.01 -10.46
CA THR A 228 -11.08 -9.81 -10.73
C THR A 228 -11.38 -9.06 -9.44
N ILE A 229 -11.76 -7.81 -9.57
CA ILE A 229 -12.34 -6.99 -8.51
C ILE A 229 -13.65 -6.38 -9.01
N PRO A 230 -14.74 -6.36 -8.23
CA PRO A 230 -15.94 -5.62 -8.60
C PRO A 230 -15.62 -4.14 -8.80
N ARG A 231 -16.15 -3.50 -9.84
CA ARG A 231 -15.92 -2.08 -10.13
C ARG A 231 -16.25 -1.19 -8.95
N ALA A 232 -17.41 -1.41 -8.32
CA ALA A 232 -17.83 -0.67 -7.14
C ALA A 232 -16.86 -0.83 -5.95
N ARG A 233 -16.18 -2.00 -5.84
CA ARG A 233 -15.15 -2.25 -4.84
C ARG A 233 -13.89 -1.44 -5.14
N ALA A 234 -13.43 -1.41 -6.40
CA ALA A 234 -12.29 -0.60 -6.82
C ALA A 234 -12.54 0.92 -6.61
N GLU A 235 -13.71 1.41 -7.01
CA GLU A 235 -14.13 2.81 -6.77
C GLU A 235 -14.22 3.12 -5.26
N GLY A 236 -14.75 2.18 -4.47
CA GLY A 236 -14.79 2.32 -3.01
C GLY A 236 -13.40 2.36 -2.37
N CYS A 237 -12.46 1.56 -2.86
CA CYS A 237 -11.06 1.64 -2.44
C CYS A 237 -10.49 3.03 -2.73
N LEU A 238 -10.69 3.55 -3.95
CA LEU A 238 -10.22 4.89 -4.31
C LEU A 238 -10.76 5.95 -3.33
N ARG A 239 -12.07 5.93 -3.07
CA ARG A 239 -12.70 6.86 -2.11
C ARG A 239 -12.14 6.71 -0.70
N GLN A 240 -11.90 5.48 -0.23
CA GLN A 240 -11.34 5.25 1.10
C GLN A 240 -9.90 5.75 1.22
N ILE A 241 -9.05 5.46 0.24
CA ILE A 241 -7.66 5.92 0.23
C ILE A 241 -7.59 7.44 0.11
N HIS A 242 -8.34 8.04 -0.81
CA HIS A 242 -8.36 9.50 -0.95
C HIS A 242 -9.02 10.23 0.21
N ALA A 243 -9.89 9.59 1.00
CA ALA A 243 -10.42 10.18 2.24
C ALA A 243 -9.32 10.44 3.28
N ILE A 244 -8.28 9.60 3.31
CA ILE A 244 -7.11 9.79 4.19
C ILE A 244 -6.43 11.11 3.83
N HIS A 245 -6.19 11.32 2.54
CA HIS A 245 -5.48 12.49 2.02
C HIS A 245 -6.35 13.75 2.04
N ALA A 246 -7.67 13.64 1.83
CA ALA A 246 -8.61 14.76 1.86
C ALA A 246 -8.66 15.48 3.22
N CYS A 247 -8.11 14.87 4.28
CA CYS A 247 -7.97 15.51 5.58
C CYS A 247 -6.87 16.59 5.62
N ASP A 248 -5.86 16.52 4.73
CA ASP A 248 -4.72 17.45 4.69
C ASP A 248 -4.53 18.11 3.31
N ASN A 249 -5.33 17.74 2.31
CA ASN A 249 -5.24 18.23 0.94
C ASN A 249 -6.48 19.05 0.56
N ARG A 250 -6.33 19.92 -0.44
CA ARG A 250 -7.46 20.66 -1.00
C ARG A 250 -8.47 19.70 -1.65
N PRO A 251 -9.77 19.78 -1.30
CA PRO A 251 -10.79 18.87 -1.85
C PRO A 251 -10.86 18.86 -3.37
N GLU A 252 -10.66 20.01 -4.02
CA GLU A 252 -10.69 20.16 -5.48
C GLU A 252 -9.56 19.39 -6.18
N ASP A 253 -8.37 19.31 -5.56
CA ASP A 253 -7.25 18.54 -6.12
C ASP A 253 -7.56 17.05 -6.05
N ILE A 254 -8.05 16.58 -4.90
CA ILE A 254 -8.46 15.20 -4.69
C ILE A 254 -9.57 14.81 -5.67
N GLN A 255 -10.58 15.66 -5.85
CA GLN A 255 -11.65 15.42 -6.81
C GLN A 255 -11.13 15.31 -8.24
N ALA A 256 -10.20 16.17 -8.65
CA ALA A 256 -9.60 16.10 -9.98
C ALA A 256 -8.86 14.77 -10.24
N PHE A 257 -8.23 14.20 -9.21
CA PHE A 257 -7.59 12.89 -9.29
C PHE A 257 -8.62 11.76 -9.37
N GLN A 258 -9.67 11.81 -8.55
CA GLN A 258 -10.77 10.84 -8.60
C GLN A 258 -11.47 10.85 -9.96
N ASP A 259 -11.73 12.02 -10.52
CA ASP A 259 -12.35 12.16 -11.83
C ASP A 259 -11.49 11.57 -12.95
N HIS A 260 -10.16 11.68 -12.83
CA HIS A 260 -9.24 11.05 -13.79
C HIS A 260 -9.36 9.53 -13.77
N THR A 261 -9.32 8.92 -12.58
CA THR A 261 -9.50 7.47 -12.44
C THR A 261 -10.91 7.03 -12.84
N ALA A 262 -11.95 7.78 -12.47
CA ALA A 262 -13.34 7.48 -12.81
C ALA A 262 -13.59 7.50 -14.34
N ARG A 263 -13.00 8.46 -15.07
CA ARG A 263 -13.07 8.50 -16.54
C ARG A 263 -12.38 7.31 -17.20
N ALA A 264 -11.34 6.74 -16.61
CA ALA A 264 -10.71 5.53 -17.12
C ALA A 264 -11.58 4.31 -16.84
N LEU A 265 -12.11 4.19 -15.62
CA LEU A 265 -13.02 3.12 -15.21
C LEU A 265 -14.30 3.06 -16.05
N SER A 266 -14.86 4.21 -16.44
CA SER A 266 -16.07 4.27 -17.25
C SER A 266 -15.90 3.67 -18.65
N ARG A 267 -14.65 3.49 -19.11
CA ARG A 267 -14.33 2.85 -20.40
C ARG A 267 -14.34 1.33 -20.32
N ALA A 268 -14.23 0.76 -19.12
CA ALA A 268 -14.37 -0.68 -18.95
C ALA A 268 -15.82 -1.09 -19.25
N SER A 269 -16.01 -2.22 -19.93
CA SER A 269 -17.31 -2.89 -20.01
C SER A 269 -17.49 -3.83 -18.82
N GLY A 270 -18.72 -3.99 -18.32
CA GLY A 270 -19.04 -4.97 -17.27
C GLY A 270 -18.77 -4.53 -15.82
N LYS A 271 -19.23 -5.35 -14.86
CA LYS A 271 -19.19 -5.02 -13.43
C LYS A 271 -17.89 -5.47 -12.74
N GLU A 272 -17.07 -6.27 -13.40
CA GLU A 272 -15.83 -6.83 -12.88
C GLU A 272 -14.64 -6.26 -13.66
N ILE A 273 -13.57 -5.92 -12.94
CA ILE A 273 -12.31 -5.42 -13.50
C ILE A 273 -11.28 -6.56 -13.38
N PRO A 274 -10.59 -6.95 -14.47
CA PRO A 274 -9.53 -7.95 -14.37
C PRO A 274 -8.38 -7.42 -13.53
N LEU A 275 -7.75 -8.28 -12.74
CA LEU A 275 -6.53 -7.98 -11.99
C LEU A 275 -5.32 -8.53 -12.72
N LEU A 276 -4.25 -7.74 -12.78
CA LEU A 276 -2.96 -8.19 -13.31
C LEU A 276 -2.20 -8.93 -12.20
N PRO A 277 -1.70 -10.14 -12.46
CA PRO A 277 -0.85 -10.82 -11.49
C PRO A 277 0.45 -10.05 -11.32
N LEU A 278 0.97 -10.02 -10.09
CA LEU A 278 2.35 -9.65 -9.82
C LEU A 278 3.27 -10.85 -10.07
N PRO A 279 4.57 -10.63 -10.37
CA PRO A 279 5.49 -11.72 -10.58
C PRO A 279 5.65 -12.56 -9.30
N VAL A 280 5.56 -13.88 -9.45
CA VAL A 280 5.82 -14.85 -8.38
C VAL A 280 6.88 -15.82 -8.87
N GLY A 281 8.10 -15.67 -8.34
CA GLY A 281 9.25 -16.51 -8.72
C GLY A 281 9.98 -16.05 -9.97
N THR A 282 10.93 -16.86 -10.42
CA THR A 282 11.89 -16.56 -11.49
C THR A 282 11.30 -16.57 -12.89
N ASP A 283 10.19 -17.29 -13.11
CA ASP A 283 9.62 -17.48 -14.44
C ASP A 283 8.51 -16.47 -14.77
N ALA A 284 8.31 -15.47 -13.89
CA ALA A 284 7.18 -14.55 -13.94
C ALA A 284 7.51 -13.18 -14.54
N LEU A 285 8.65 -13.02 -15.21
CA LEU A 285 9.10 -11.76 -15.81
C LEU A 285 8.03 -11.12 -16.72
N ALA A 286 7.30 -11.93 -17.49
CA ALA A 286 6.25 -11.45 -18.39
C ALA A 286 5.15 -10.64 -17.67
N ALA A 287 4.90 -10.93 -16.39
CA ALA A 287 3.91 -10.21 -15.59
C ALA A 287 4.28 -8.72 -15.34
N LEU A 288 5.56 -8.37 -15.48
CA LEU A 288 6.02 -6.98 -15.36
C LEU A 288 5.79 -6.15 -16.62
N GLY A 289 5.54 -6.78 -17.78
CA GLY A 289 5.34 -6.10 -19.05
C GLY A 289 4.35 -4.92 -19.00
N PRO A 290 3.12 -5.07 -18.46
CA PRO A 290 2.17 -3.97 -18.33
C PRO A 290 2.45 -3.02 -17.15
N LEU A 291 3.49 -3.29 -16.36
CA LEU A 291 3.85 -2.57 -15.14
C LEU A 291 5.13 -1.75 -15.28
N VAL A 292 5.77 -1.76 -16.45
CA VAL A 292 6.95 -0.91 -16.73
C VAL A 292 6.55 0.57 -16.75
N ARG A 293 7.49 1.44 -16.37
CA ARG A 293 7.25 2.87 -16.17
C ARG A 293 6.60 3.55 -17.36
N SER A 294 7.08 3.34 -18.58
CA SER A 294 6.51 3.93 -19.80
C SER A 294 5.02 3.56 -20.01
N GLU A 295 4.66 2.29 -19.88
CA GLU A 295 3.29 1.78 -20.03
C GLU A 295 2.32 2.37 -18.99
N VAL A 296 2.81 2.53 -17.76
CA VAL A 296 2.05 3.11 -16.66
C VAL A 296 1.90 4.61 -16.86
N LEU A 297 3.01 5.33 -17.02
CA LEU A 297 3.03 6.79 -17.10
C LEU A 297 2.28 7.32 -18.34
N ALA A 298 2.23 6.55 -19.43
CA ALA A 298 1.41 6.87 -20.61
C ALA A 298 -0.09 7.08 -20.29
N ARG A 299 -0.59 6.57 -19.16
CA ARG A 299 -2.01 6.70 -18.74
C ARG A 299 -2.32 8.02 -18.03
N TYR A 300 -1.32 8.83 -17.75
CA TYR A 300 -1.45 10.08 -17.00
C TYR A 300 -1.22 11.30 -17.91
N PRO A 301 -1.79 12.47 -17.60
CA PRO A 301 -1.45 13.72 -18.26
C PRO A 301 0.05 14.01 -18.20
N GLU A 302 0.62 14.60 -19.24
CA GLU A 302 2.05 14.92 -19.34
C GLU A 302 2.56 15.71 -18.12
N ARG A 303 1.80 16.72 -17.68
CA ARG A 303 2.08 17.52 -16.48
C ARG A 303 2.23 16.72 -15.17
N TRP A 304 1.79 15.46 -15.12
CA TRP A 304 1.90 14.60 -13.94
C TRP A 304 3.05 13.59 -14.04
N ARG A 305 3.60 13.33 -15.23
CA ARG A 305 4.59 12.25 -15.44
C ARG A 305 5.97 12.59 -14.87
N ARG A 306 6.34 13.88 -14.85
CA ARG A 306 7.65 14.41 -14.41
C ARG A 306 8.90 13.83 -15.09
N VAL A 307 8.75 12.85 -15.99
CA VAL A 307 9.81 12.22 -16.78
C VAL A 307 9.33 12.02 -18.22
N GLU A 308 10.27 11.96 -19.16
CA GLU A 308 9.99 11.53 -20.54
C GLU A 308 9.72 10.03 -20.59
N LEU A 309 8.92 9.60 -21.58
CA LEU A 309 8.61 8.20 -21.77
C LEU A 309 9.62 7.56 -22.72
N GLU A 310 10.24 6.47 -22.25
CA GLU A 310 11.06 5.59 -23.08
C GLU A 310 10.18 4.61 -23.87
N ASP A 311 10.77 3.87 -24.82
CA ASP A 311 10.08 2.77 -25.48
C ASP A 311 9.83 1.62 -24.47
N PRO A 312 8.58 1.18 -24.27
CA PRO A 312 8.28 0.05 -23.40
C PRO A 312 9.06 -1.23 -23.74
N ALA A 313 9.43 -1.45 -25.00
CA ALA A 313 10.22 -2.61 -25.41
C ALA A 313 11.64 -2.57 -24.83
N ASP A 314 12.25 -1.39 -24.81
CA ASP A 314 13.60 -1.18 -24.27
C ASP A 314 13.61 -1.34 -22.75
N GLU A 315 12.63 -0.75 -22.05
CA GLU A 315 12.48 -0.93 -20.59
C GLU A 315 12.29 -2.42 -20.23
N ARG A 316 11.46 -3.15 -20.99
CA ARG A 316 11.28 -4.60 -20.78
C ARG A 316 12.57 -5.38 -21.02
N ALA A 317 13.34 -5.03 -22.04
CA ALA A 317 14.62 -5.67 -22.33
C ALA A 317 15.66 -5.39 -21.22
N ALA A 318 15.70 -4.16 -20.69
CA ALA A 318 16.57 -3.78 -19.57
C ALA A 318 16.22 -4.57 -18.30
N ILE A 319 14.92 -4.70 -17.97
CA ILE A 319 14.46 -5.51 -16.83
C ILE A 319 14.83 -6.99 -17.05
N ALA A 320 14.62 -7.52 -18.26
CA ALA A 320 14.99 -8.90 -18.59
C ALA A 320 16.49 -9.18 -18.40
N ALA A 321 17.34 -8.23 -18.78
CA ALA A 321 18.79 -8.32 -18.59
C ALA A 321 19.20 -8.24 -17.11
N ALA A 322 18.50 -7.44 -16.30
CA ALA A 322 18.75 -7.32 -14.86
C ALA A 322 18.19 -8.50 -14.04
N TRP A 323 17.17 -9.18 -14.56
CA TRP A 323 16.36 -10.19 -13.86
C TRP A 323 17.16 -11.24 -13.07
N PRO A 324 18.23 -11.87 -13.61
CA PRO A 324 18.98 -12.90 -12.88
C PRO A 324 19.62 -12.42 -11.57
N ARG A 325 19.78 -11.10 -11.38
CA ARG A 325 20.34 -10.49 -10.17
C ARG A 325 19.27 -10.08 -9.14
N LEU A 326 18.00 -10.06 -9.55
CA LEU A 326 16.88 -9.55 -8.76
C LEU A 326 16.08 -10.66 -8.06
N THR A 327 16.20 -11.90 -8.53
CA THR A 327 15.44 -13.07 -8.05
C THR A 327 16.27 -14.02 -7.20
#